data_AF-A0A952CB95-F1
#
_entry.id   AF-A0A952CB95-F1
#
_cell.length_a   1.000
_cell.length_b   1.000
_cell.length_c   1.000
_cell.angle_alpha   90.00
_cell.angle_beta   90.00
_cell.angle_gamma   90.00
#
_symmetry.space_group_name_H-M   'P 1'
#
loop_
_entity.id
_entity.type
_entity.pdbx_description
1 polymer ?
#
loop_
_entity_poly.entity_id
_entity_poly.type
_entity_poly.pdbx_seq_one_letter_code
_entity_poly.pdbx_strand_id
1 'polypeptide(L)' 'MRTDYLQSALKVIDDPNILVNVVSRRVKQLKRGNRPLVVSLEKLSSEDIALREIAEGKISFELASPDELRRLHIT' A
#
# COMPACT_ATOMS: atom_id res chain seq x y z
N MET A 1 14.25 0.11 -1.11
CA MET A 1 13.22 -0.87 -0.78
C MET A 1 13.89 -2.02 -0.05
N ARG A 2 13.60 -2.18 1.23
CA ARG A 2 14.18 -3.27 2.02
C ARG A 2 13.36 -4.57 1.84
N THR A 3 14.05 -5.68 1.63
CA THR A 3 13.43 -6.96 1.24
C THR A 3 12.63 -7.61 2.39
N ASP A 4 13.02 -7.35 3.62
CA ASP A 4 12.33 -7.76 4.86
C ASP A 4 10.92 -7.18 4.96
N TYR A 5 10.72 -5.89 4.63
CA TYR A 5 9.39 -5.28 4.62
C TYR A 5 8.50 -5.84 3.52
N LEU A 6 9.08 -6.15 2.36
CA LEU A 6 8.35 -6.81 1.28
C LEU A 6 7.84 -8.18 1.70
N GLN A 7 8.70 -9.02 2.29
CA GLN A 7 8.31 -10.35 2.77
C GLN A 7 7.28 -10.27 3.90
N SER A 8 7.36 -9.26 4.76
CA SER A 8 6.39 -9.07 5.84
C SER A 8 5.03 -8.58 5.31
N ALA A 9 5.03 -7.68 4.32
CA ALA A 9 3.82 -7.21 3.66
C ALA A 9 3.13 -8.32 2.88
N LEU A 10 3.89 -9.23 2.24
CA LEU A 10 3.35 -10.40 1.54
C LEU A 10 2.63 -11.40 2.45
N LYS A 11 2.90 -11.37 3.77
CA LYS A 11 2.13 -12.18 4.74
C LYS A 11 0.76 -11.59 5.05
N VAL A 12 0.54 -10.31 4.73
CA VAL A 12 -0.73 -9.60 4.93
C VAL A 12 -1.52 -9.52 3.63
N ILE A 13 -0.83 -9.27 2.51
CA ILE A 13 -1.39 -9.29 1.16
C ILE A 13 -0.61 -10.32 0.35
N ASP A 14 -1.20 -11.50 0.20
CA ASP A 14 -0.59 -12.67 -0.44
C ASP A 14 -0.44 -12.53 -1.96
N ASP A 15 -1.37 -11.82 -2.62
CA ASP A 15 -1.28 -11.52 -4.05
C ASP A 15 -0.27 -10.38 -4.34
N PRO A 16 0.83 -10.65 -5.06
CA PRO A 16 1.84 -9.64 -5.36
C PRO A 16 1.32 -8.49 -6.23
N ASN A 17 0.38 -8.74 -7.14
CA ASN A 17 -0.19 -7.70 -8.00
C ASN A 17 -1.05 -6.74 -7.17
N ILE A 18 -1.85 -7.27 -6.24
CA ILE A 18 -2.60 -6.44 -5.30
C ILE A 18 -1.64 -5.63 -4.43
N LEU A 19 -0.61 -6.28 -3.87
CA LEU A 19 0.38 -5.61 -3.03
C LEU A 19 1.04 -4.42 -3.76
N VAL A 20 1.50 -4.62 -5.00
CA VAL A 20 2.10 -3.57 -5.82
C VAL A 20 1.13 -2.40 -6.03
N ASN A 21 -0.14 -2.68 -6.29
CA ASN A 21 -1.16 -1.66 -6.48
C ASN A 21 -1.43 -0.86 -5.19
N VAL A 22 -1.55 -1.55 -4.05
CA VAL A 22 -1.78 -0.92 -2.74
C VAL A 22 -0.58 -0.05 -2.35
N VAL A 23 0.65 -0.57 -2.46
CA VAL A 23 1.89 0.17 -2.21
C VAL A 23 1.96 1.40 -3.09
N SER A 24 1.72 1.26 -4.41
CA SER A 24 1.78 2.37 -5.36
C SER A 24 0.79 3.49 -5.01
N ARG A 25 -0.44 3.13 -4.63
CA ARG A 25 -1.44 4.10 -4.18
C ARG A 25 -1.00 4.80 -2.89
N ARG A 26 -0.48 4.05 -1.92
CA ARG A 26 -0.06 4.63 -0.64
C ARG A 26 1.16 5.54 -0.79
N VAL A 27 2.15 5.15 -1.59
CA VAL A 27 3.33 5.98 -1.90
C VAL A 27 2.90 7.32 -2.52
N LYS A 28 1.91 7.33 -3.43
CA LYS A 28 1.37 8.58 -3.99
C LYS A 28 0.75 9.47 -2.92
N GLN A 29 0.04 8.91 -1.93
CA GLN A 29 -0.53 9.68 -0.82
C GLN A 29 0.57 10.30 0.05
N LEU A 30 1.60 9.52 0.41
CA LEU A 30 2.74 10.00 1.19
C LEU A 30 3.49 11.13 0.47
N LYS A 31 3.73 10.98 -0.84
CA LYS A 31 4.35 12.02 -1.69
C LYS A 31 3.50 13.29 -1.79
N ARG A 32 2.17 13.19 -1.58
CA ARG A 32 1.25 14.33 -1.46
C ARG A 32 1.19 14.95 -0.05
N GLY A 33 2.02 14.49 0.88
CA GLY A 33 2.09 15.02 2.24
C GLY A 33 1.15 14.34 3.25
N ASN A 34 0.52 13.21 2.89
CA ASN A 34 -0.23 12.44 3.88
C ASN A 34 0.71 11.93 4.96
N ARG A 35 0.26 11.98 6.22
CA ARG A 35 1.07 11.52 7.35
C ARG A 35 1.26 10.00 7.29
N PRO A 36 2.48 9.51 7.58
CA PRO A 36 2.71 8.09 7.87
C PRO A 36 1.87 7.63 9.06
N LEU A 37 1.34 6.41 8.99
CA LEU A 37 0.61 5.72 10.05
C LEU A 37 1.56 4.98 10.99
N VAL A 38 2.78 4.70 10.52
CA VAL A 38 3.83 4.03 11.27
C VAL A 38 4.93 5.04 11.59
N VAL A 39 5.31 5.10 12.87
CA VAL A 39 6.41 5.95 13.33
C VAL A 39 7.72 5.21 13.13
N SER A 40 8.73 5.93 12.63
CA SER A 40 10.09 5.44 12.45
C SER A 40 11.06 6.47 12.98
N LEU A 41 12.05 6.02 13.76
CA LEU A 41 13.18 6.85 14.18
C LEU A 41 14.15 7.10 13.01
N GLU A 42 14.16 6.19 12.03
CA GLU A 42 14.94 6.32 10.80
C GLU A 42 14.15 7.06 9.71
N LYS A 43 14.87 7.80 8.86
CA LYS A 43 14.32 8.44 7.67
C LYS A 43 14.10 7.39 6.56
N LEU A 44 12.91 6.80 6.54
CA LEU A 44 12.51 5.79 5.55
C LEU A 44 12.05 6.42 4.23
N SER A 45 12.22 5.68 3.14
CA SER A 45 11.61 6.02 1.85
C SER A 45 10.08 5.89 1.93
N SER A 46 9.34 6.54 1.02
CA SER A 46 7.88 6.42 0.98
C SER A 46 7.46 4.97 0.71
N GLU A 47 8.25 4.27 -0.09
CA GLU A 47 8.08 2.86 -0.45
C GLU A 47 8.24 1.97 0.79
N ASP A 48 9.29 2.19 1.60
CA ASP A 48 9.51 1.42 2.82
C ASP A 48 8.44 1.71 3.89
N ILE A 49 7.97 2.97 4.01
CA ILE A 49 6.87 3.33 4.91
C ILE A 49 5.60 2.60 4.50
N ALA A 50 5.23 2.63 3.21
CA ALA A 50 4.03 1.97 2.73
C ALA A 50 4.05 0.45 2.98
N LEU A 51 5.18 -0.21 2.75
CA LEU A 51 5.33 -1.65 3.03
C LEU A 51 5.19 -1.96 4.52
N ARG A 52 5.76 -1.14 5.40
CA ARG A 52 5.61 -1.31 6.85
C ARG A 52 4.17 -1.10 7.31
N GLU A 53 3.49 -0.08 6.80
CA GLU A 53 2.09 0.16 7.13
C GLU A 53 1.20 -1.04 6.73
N ILE A 54 1.50 -1.69 5.59
CA ILE A 54 0.82 -2.92 5.17
C ILE A 54 1.20 -4.09 6.09
N ALA A 55 2.50 -4.29 6.36
CA ALA A 55 2.98 -5.37 7.23
C ALA A 55 2.43 -5.30 8.66
N GLU A 56 2.21 -4.08 9.18
CA GLU A 56 1.61 -3.83 10.49
C GLU A 56 0.06 -3.82 10.46
N GLY A 57 -0.56 -4.14 9.32
CA GLY A 57 -2.01 -4.22 9.16
C GLY A 57 -2.74 -2.88 9.29
N LYS A 58 -2.03 -1.76 9.08
CA LYS A 58 -2.60 -0.39 9.16
C LYS A 58 -3.32 0.03 7.88
N ILE A 59 -3.12 -0.70 6.79
CA ILE A 59 -3.75 -0.44 5.49
C ILE A 59 -4.60 -1.63 5.11
N SER A 60 -5.89 -1.37 4.89
CA SER A 60 -6.81 -2.31 4.27
C SER A 60 -7.01 -1.97 2.79
N PHE A 61 -7.38 -2.96 2.01
CA PHE A 61 -7.79 -2.79 0.62
C PHE A 61 -9.10 -3.51 0.36
N GLU A 62 -9.85 -3.01 -0.61
CA GLU A 62 -11.08 -3.64 -1.09
C GLU A 62 -10.95 -3.78 -2.60
N LEU A 63 -11.40 -4.92 -3.12
CA LEU A 63 -11.50 -5.14 -4.55
C LEU A 63 -12.80 -4.51 -5.04
N ALA A 64 -12.70 -3.65 -6.03
CA ALA A 64 -13.87 -3.10 -6.68
C ALA A 64 -14.67 -4.25 -7.32
N SER A 65 -15.97 -4.26 -7.07
CA SER A 65 -16.90 -5.17 -7.72
C SER A 65 -16.94 -4.93 -9.23
N PRO A 66 -17.32 -5.94 -10.04
CA PRO A 66 -17.46 -5.78 -11.48
C PRO A 66 -18.38 -4.61 -11.87
N ASP A 67 -19.45 -4.37 -11.10
CA ASP A 67 -20.38 -3.26 -11.33
C ASP A 67 -19.76 -1.89 -11.04
N GLU A 68 -18.89 -1.77 -10.03
CA GLU A 68 -18.13 -0.55 -9.77
C GLU A 68 -17.11 -0.27 -10.88
N LEU A 69 -16.41 -1.31 -11.34
CA LEU A 69 -15.48 -1.19 -12.46
C LEU A 69 -16.20 -0.75 -13.75
N ARG A 70 -17.40 -1.27 -14.02
CA ARG A 70 -18.21 -0.85 -15.17
C ARG A 70 -18.64 0.61 -15.07
N ARG A 71 -19.04 1.08 -13.87
CA ARG A 71 -19.38 2.49 -13.64
C ARG A 71 -18.19 3.43 -13.85
N LEU A 72 -16.97 2.97 -13.58
CA LEU A 72 -15.75 3.75 -13.80
C LEU A 72 -15.34 3.86 -15.28
N HIS A 73 -15.87 3.02 -16.16
CA HIS A 73 -15.57 3.00 -17.61
C HIS A 73 -16.64 3.69 -18.47
N ILE A 74 -17.59 4.42 -17.87
CA ILE A 74 -18.54 5.27 -18.60
C ILE A 74 -18.06 6.73 -18.48
N THR A 75 -17.11 7.13 -19.32
CA THR A 75 -16.93 8.51 -19.81
C THR A 75 -16.18 8.47 -21.12
#